data_AF-A0A2Z6ET85-F1
#
_entry.id   AF-A0A2Z6ET85-F1
#
_cell.length_a   1.000
_cell.length_b   1.000
_cell.length_c   1.000
_cell.angle_alpha   90.00
_cell.angle_beta   90.00
_cell.angle_gamma   90.00
#
_symmetry.space_group_name_H-M   'P 1'
#
loop_
_entity.id
_entity.type
_entity.pdbx_description
1 polymer ?
#
loop_
_entity_poly.entity_id
_entity_poly.type
_entity_poly.pdbx_seq_one_letter_code
_entity_poly.pdbx_strand_id
1 'polypeptide(L)'
;MTKAQLARAVGVRPASVTQWENGDTKNLDAGNCILICESLGIRPKWLVFGHGPKYQTTEKNIRSAITLLESLPDLEVERAINVLRSVFNELPIREVPSSLSPKSVEAKYFPSIDNEQEKGQKNGRNFKSGTS
;
A
#
# COMPACT_ATOMS: atom_id res chain seq x y z
N MET A 1 -9.89 12.86 -11.85
CA MET A 1 -8.49 12.82 -12.33
C MET A 1 -8.45 12.08 -13.66
N THR A 2 -7.78 12.61 -14.68
CA THR A 2 -7.63 11.99 -16.00
C THR A 2 -6.34 11.16 -16.09
N LYS A 3 -6.21 10.25 -17.08
CA LYS A 3 -4.98 9.47 -17.30
C LYS A 3 -3.74 10.35 -17.48
N ALA A 4 -3.88 11.46 -18.22
CA ALA A 4 -2.81 12.42 -18.42
C ALA A 4 -2.44 13.17 -17.12
N GLN A 5 -3.42 13.46 -16.26
CA GLN A 5 -3.16 14.05 -14.95
C GLN A 5 -2.42 13.06 -14.03
N LEU A 6 -2.84 11.79 -13.99
CA LEU A 6 -2.17 10.75 -13.21
C LEU A 6 -0.74 10.51 -13.70
N ALA A 7 -0.54 10.39 -15.01
CA ALA A 7 0.77 10.23 -15.60
C ALA A 7 1.74 11.35 -15.19
N ARG A 8 1.27 12.60 -15.21
CA ARG A 8 2.06 13.75 -14.75
C ARG A 8 2.35 13.72 -13.25
N ALA A 9 1.38 13.32 -12.42
CA ALA A 9 1.56 13.22 -10.98
C ALA A 9 2.59 12.15 -10.59
N VAL A 10 2.64 11.03 -11.33
CA VAL A 10 3.55 9.90 -11.08
C VAL A 10 4.89 10.05 -11.81
N GLY A 11 4.97 10.91 -12.83
CA GLY A 11 6.19 11.12 -13.62
C GLY A 11 6.40 10.09 -14.74
N VAL A 12 5.30 9.52 -15.27
CA VAL A 12 5.33 8.51 -16.34
C VAL A 12 4.65 9.00 -17.61
N ARG A 13 4.73 8.21 -18.69
CA ARG A 13 4.00 8.49 -19.94
C ARG A 13 2.53 8.08 -19.82
N PRO A 14 1.57 8.78 -20.44
CA PRO A 14 0.16 8.39 -20.43
C PRO A 14 -0.11 6.96 -20.95
N ALA A 15 0.73 6.47 -21.87
CA ALA A 15 0.66 5.11 -22.37
C ALA A 15 0.89 4.04 -21.27
N SER A 16 1.78 4.32 -20.30
CA SER A 16 2.00 3.44 -19.16
C SER A 16 0.74 3.29 -18.31
N VAL A 17 0.03 4.41 -18.08
CA VAL A 17 -1.25 4.38 -17.35
C VAL A 17 -2.30 3.55 -18.09
N THR A 18 -2.39 3.69 -19.42
CA THR A 18 -3.29 2.86 -20.23
C THR A 18 -2.94 1.37 -20.12
N GLN A 19 -1.67 1.00 -20.17
CA GLN A 19 -1.22 -0.38 -20.01
C GLN A 19 -1.56 -0.95 -18.63
N TRP A 20 -1.45 -0.15 -17.56
CA TRP A 20 -1.86 -0.56 -16.21
C TRP A 20 -3.36 -0.82 -16.11
N GLU A 21 -4.18 0.08 -16.66
CA GLU A 21 -5.64 -0.06 -16.63
C GLU A 21 -6.14 -1.25 -17.48
N ASN A 22 -5.44 -1.57 -18.57
CA ASN A 22 -5.76 -2.70 -19.43
C ASN A 22 -5.27 -4.05 -18.86
N GLY A 23 -4.41 -4.03 -17.84
CA GLY A 23 -3.78 -5.24 -17.31
C GLY A 23 -2.61 -5.77 -18.16
N ASP A 24 -2.11 -4.98 -19.10
CA ASP A 24 -0.97 -5.36 -19.97
C ASP A 24 0.36 -5.42 -19.19
N THR A 25 0.40 -4.80 -18.00
CA THR A 25 1.55 -4.83 -17.10
C THR A 25 1.35 -5.86 -15.99
N LYS A 26 2.16 -6.92 -16.02
CA LYS A 26 2.09 -8.02 -15.04
C LYS A 26 2.44 -7.60 -13.61
N ASN A 27 3.43 -6.71 -13.47
CA ASN A 27 3.90 -6.22 -12.18
C ASN A 27 4.02 -4.70 -12.22
N LEU A 28 3.23 -4.01 -11.40
CA LEU A 28 3.35 -2.58 -11.20
C LEU A 28 4.56 -2.31 -10.30
N ASP A 29 5.50 -1.49 -10.79
CA ASP A 29 6.66 -1.07 -10.01
C ASP A 29 6.25 -0.46 -8.66
N ALA A 30 6.98 -0.78 -7.59
CA ALA A 30 6.64 -0.37 -6.24
C ALA A 30 6.66 1.16 -6.06
N GLY A 31 7.62 1.85 -6.69
CA GLY A 31 7.69 3.31 -6.64
C GLY A 31 6.48 3.96 -7.30
N ASN A 32 6.13 3.50 -8.50
CA ASN A 32 4.92 3.95 -9.19
C ASN A 32 3.65 3.64 -8.40
N CYS A 33 3.55 2.47 -7.77
CA CYS A 33 2.42 2.08 -6.94
C CYS A 33 2.18 3.05 -5.78
N ILE A 34 3.25 3.42 -5.04
CA ILE A 34 3.15 4.38 -3.94
C ILE A 34 2.69 5.75 -4.44
N LEU A 35 3.31 6.26 -5.51
CA LEU A 35 2.95 7.57 -6.08
C LEU A 35 1.50 7.62 -6.60
N ILE A 36 1.02 6.53 -7.21
CA ILE A 36 -0.39 6.40 -7.61
C ILE A 36 -1.30 6.44 -6.38
N CYS A 37 -0.94 5.71 -5.32
CA CYS A 37 -1.71 5.65 -4.09
C CYS A 37 -1.82 7.01 -3.40
N GLU A 38 -0.72 7.75 -3.33
CA GLU A 38 -0.69 9.11 -2.80
C GLU A 38 -1.53 10.07 -3.64
N SER A 39 -1.38 10.01 -4.97
CA SER A 39 -2.15 10.85 -5.90
C SER A 39 -3.66 10.62 -5.83
N LEU A 40 -4.09 9.39 -5.52
CA LEU A 40 -5.50 8.98 -5.48
C LEU A 40 -6.09 8.88 -4.07
N GLY A 41 -5.28 8.97 -3.02
CA GLY A 41 -5.70 8.77 -1.63
C GLY A 41 -6.16 7.33 -1.33
N ILE A 42 -5.60 6.33 -2.01
CA ILE A 42 -5.96 4.92 -1.85
C ILE A 42 -4.85 4.12 -1.15
N ARG A 43 -5.17 2.92 -0.68
CA ARG A 43 -4.24 2.04 0.04
C ARG A 43 -3.46 1.14 -0.93
N PRO A 44 -2.12 1.05 -0.84
CA PRO A 44 -1.31 0.18 -1.69
C PRO A 44 -1.73 -1.29 -1.66
N LYS A 45 -2.09 -1.80 -0.46
CA LYS A 45 -2.55 -3.19 -0.29
C LYS A 45 -3.83 -3.48 -1.09
N TRP A 46 -4.73 -2.49 -1.21
CA TRP A 46 -5.93 -2.62 -2.03
C TRP A 46 -5.59 -2.57 -3.51
N LEU A 47 -4.72 -1.64 -3.93
CA LEU A 47 -4.34 -1.49 -5.33
C LEU A 47 -3.65 -2.74 -5.89
N VAL A 48 -2.73 -3.34 -5.13
CA VAL A 48 -1.92 -4.47 -5.59
C VAL A 48 -2.63 -5.81 -5.43
N PHE A 49 -3.30 -6.03 -4.30
CA PHE A 49 -3.85 -7.35 -3.96
C PHE A 49 -5.39 -7.40 -3.98
N GLY A 50 -6.06 -6.26 -4.14
CA GLY A 50 -7.53 -6.20 -4.04
C GLY A 50 -8.06 -6.46 -2.63
N HIS A 51 -7.23 -6.32 -1.59
CA HIS A 51 -7.57 -6.67 -0.22
C HIS A 51 -7.72 -5.46 0.71
N GLY A 52 -8.69 -5.56 1.63
CA GLY A 52 -8.96 -4.54 2.65
C GLY A 52 -9.64 -3.28 2.10
N PRO A 53 -9.74 -2.21 2.90
CA PRO A 53 -10.38 -0.97 2.46
C PRO A 53 -9.55 -0.28 1.38
N LYS A 54 -10.25 0.25 0.36
CA LYS A 54 -9.68 1.03 -0.74
C LYS A 54 -9.12 2.37 -0.27
N TYR A 55 -9.91 3.11 0.51
CA TYR A 55 -9.55 4.42 1.01
C TYR A 55 -9.01 4.33 2.43
N GLN A 56 -8.16 5.27 2.80
CA GLN A 56 -7.75 5.43 4.19
C GLN A 56 -8.88 6.11 4.96
N THR A 57 -9.27 5.55 6.10
CA THR A 57 -10.12 6.25 7.04
C THR A 57 -9.34 7.41 7.63
N THR A 58 -9.80 8.64 7.39
CA THR A 58 -9.15 9.83 7.95
C THR A 58 -9.92 10.32 9.18
N GLU A 59 -9.23 11.03 10.08
CA GLU A 59 -9.86 11.72 11.21
C GLU A 59 -11.01 12.64 10.78
N LYS A 60 -10.87 13.28 9.61
CA LYS A 60 -11.93 14.12 9.05
C LYS A 60 -13.19 13.31 8.75
N ASN A 61 -13.03 12.16 8.08
CA ASN A 61 -14.16 11.28 7.74
C ASN A 61 -14.86 10.76 9.00
N ILE A 62 -14.09 10.40 10.04
CA ILE A 62 -14.64 9.93 11.32
C ILE A 62 -15.42 11.06 12.00
N ARG A 63 -14.82 12.25 12.12
CA ARG A 63 -15.50 13.41 12.72
C ARG A 63 -16.76 13.79 11.97
N SER A 64 -16.72 13.85 10.65
CA SER A 64 -17.92 14.13 9.84
C SER A 64 -19.02 13.09 10.09
N ALA A 65 -18.66 11.81 10.21
CA ALA A 65 -19.63 10.76 10.53
C ALA A 65 -20.23 10.96 11.94
N ILE A 66 -19.40 11.28 12.95
CA ILE A 66 -19.86 11.56 14.31
C ILE A 66 -20.80 12.77 14.33
N THR A 67 -20.43 13.89 13.70
CA THR A 67 -21.27 15.10 13.64
C THR A 67 -22.61 14.82 12.97
N LEU A 68 -22.64 14.00 11.91
CA LEU A 68 -23.90 13.60 11.28
C LEU A 68 -24.76 12.79 12.25
N LEU A 69 -24.18 11.82 12.95
CA LEU A 69 -24.88 10.98 13.93
C LEU A 69 -25.43 11.80 15.10
N GLU A 70 -24.67 12.78 15.61
CA GLU A 70 -25.10 13.70 16.67
C GLU A 70 -26.26 14.62 16.24
N SER A 71 -26.38 14.88 14.93
CA SER A 71 -27.47 15.71 14.39
C SER A 71 -28.75 14.95 14.08
N LEU A 72 -28.75 13.61 14.21
CA LEU A 72 -29.93 12.78 13.96
C LEU A 72 -30.85 12.75 15.19
N PRO A 73 -32.18 12.76 15.01
CA PRO A 73 -33.12 12.43 16.09
C PRO A 73 -32.89 11.01 16.62
N ASP A 74 -33.14 10.77 17.91
CA ASP A 74 -32.88 9.46 18.57
C ASP A 74 -33.48 8.26 17.81
N LEU A 75 -34.68 8.41 17.23
CA LEU A 75 -35.37 7.36 16.47
C LEU A 75 -34.66 6.99 15.15
N GLU A 76 -33.86 7.91 14.59
CA GLU A 76 -33.11 7.73 13.35
C GLU A 76 -31.70 7.17 13.58
N VAL A 77 -31.13 7.35 14.79
CA VAL A 77 -29.81 6.81 15.15
C VAL A 77 -29.81 5.28 15.10
N GLU A 78 -30.82 4.64 15.69
CA GLU A 78 -30.93 3.17 15.68
C GLU A 78 -31.10 2.62 14.26
N ARG A 79 -31.85 3.33 13.41
CA ARG A 79 -31.98 2.99 11.98
C ARG A 79 -30.64 3.12 11.26
N ALA A 80 -29.91 4.20 11.48
CA ALA A 80 -28.59 4.41 10.89
C ALA A 80 -27.61 3.31 11.31
N ILE A 81 -27.59 2.92 12.59
CA ILE A 81 -26.75 1.81 13.09
C ILE A 81 -27.12 0.49 12.40
N ASN A 82 -28.41 0.19 12.25
CA ASN A 82 -28.87 -1.04 11.62
C ASN A 82 -28.52 -1.07 10.12
N VAL A 83 -28.61 0.06 9.42
CA VAL A 83 -28.16 0.18 8.02
C VAL A 83 -26.65 -0.04 7.93
N LEU A 84 -25.85 0.62 8.78
CA LEU A 84 -24.40 0.46 8.78
C LEU A 84 -23.97 -0.99 9.05
N ARG A 85 -24.66 -1.68 9.98
CA ARG A 85 -24.44 -3.10 10.27
C ARG A 85 -24.80 -3.99 9.09
N SER A 86 -25.92 -3.72 8.42
CA SER A 86 -26.34 -4.44 7.22
C SER A 86 -25.32 -4.28 6.08
N VAL A 87 -24.88 -3.05 5.79
CA VAL A 87 -23.86 -2.80 4.75
C VAL A 87 -22.56 -3.53 5.05
N PHE A 88 -22.16 -3.64 6.32
CA PHE A 88 -20.94 -4.33 6.71
C PHE A 88 -21.05 -5.86 6.62
N ASN A 89 -22.24 -6.42 6.87
CA ASN A 89 -22.49 -7.86 6.80
C ASN A 89 -22.71 -8.38 5.37
N GLU A 90 -23.17 -7.53 4.44
CA GLU A 90 -23.37 -7.87 3.03
C GLU A 90 -22.05 -7.82 2.20
N LEU A 91 -20.95 -7.34 2.79
CA LEU A 91 -19.64 -7.47 2.17
C LEU A 91 -19.09 -8.86 2.52
N PRO A 92 -18.82 -9.74 1.53
CA PRO A 92 -18.11 -10.97 1.83
C PRO A 92 -16.77 -10.57 2.44
N ILE A 93 -16.57 -10.88 3.72
CA ILE A 93 -15.24 -10.97 4.30
C ILE A 93 -14.55 -12.02 3.41
N ARG A 94 -13.80 -11.58 2.39
CA ARG A 94 -12.88 -12.45 1.69
C ARG A 94 -11.93 -12.93 2.77
N GLU A 95 -12.19 -14.15 3.26
CA GLU A 95 -11.34 -14.80 4.24
C GLU A 95 -9.91 -14.66 3.75
N VAL A 96 -9.07 -14.00 4.54
CA VAL A 96 -7.63 -14.11 4.35
C VAL A 96 -7.35 -15.60 4.54
N PRO A 97 -6.86 -16.34 3.53
CA PRO A 97 -6.58 -17.75 3.70
C PRO A 97 -5.65 -17.89 4.91
N SER A 98 -6.08 -18.64 5.92
CA SER A 98 -5.32 -18.89 7.16
C SER A 98 -3.91 -19.45 6.92
N SER A 99 -3.58 -19.83 5.68
CA SER A 99 -2.27 -20.28 5.22
C SER A 99 -1.24 -19.15 5.00
N LEU A 100 -1.66 -17.90 4.92
CA LEU A 100 -0.75 -16.74 4.84
C LEU A 100 -0.51 -16.16 6.24
N SER A 101 0.18 -16.92 7.08
CA SER A 101 0.81 -16.33 8.27
C SER A 101 1.80 -15.24 7.82
N PRO A 102 1.97 -14.13 8.57
CA PRO A 102 2.93 -13.07 8.23
C PRO A 102 4.33 -13.60 7.90
N LYS A 103 4.73 -14.69 8.57
CA LYS A 103 6.03 -15.37 8.39
C LYS A 103 6.22 -15.97 6.99
N SER A 104 5.16 -16.40 6.31
CA SER A 104 5.25 -17.05 5.00
C SER A 104 5.40 -16.05 3.83
N VAL A 105 4.93 -14.81 4.01
CA VAL A 105 5.07 -13.74 3.01
C VAL A 105 6.46 -13.10 3.11
N GLU A 106 6.95 -12.91 4.34
CA GLU A 106 8.26 -12.32 4.62
C GLU A 106 9.39 -13.18 4.02
N ALA A 107 9.35 -14.50 4.21
CA ALA A 107 10.36 -15.42 3.65
C ALA A 107 10.37 -15.51 2.11
N LYS A 108 9.25 -15.20 1.43
CA LYS A 108 9.13 -15.36 -0.03
C LYS A 108 9.50 -14.09 -0.81
N TYR A 109 9.30 -12.91 -0.21
CA TYR A 109 9.52 -11.62 -0.89
C TYR A 109 10.60 -10.76 -0.23
N PHE A 110 11.06 -11.11 0.97
CA PHE A 110 12.19 -10.48 1.66
C PHE A 110 13.12 -11.58 2.20
N PRO A 111 13.91 -12.25 1.35
CA PRO A 111 14.96 -13.12 1.86
C PRO A 111 15.88 -12.28 2.75
N SER A 112 16.17 -12.78 3.96
CA SER A 112 17.04 -12.14 4.93
C SER A 112 18.27 -11.57 4.23
N ILE A 113 18.49 -10.27 4.35
CA ILE A 113 19.79 -9.68 3.98
C ILE A 113 20.77 -10.22 5.01
N ASP A 114 21.48 -11.29 4.64
CA ASP A 114 22.62 -11.76 5.41
C ASP A 114 23.64 -10.61 5.44
N ASN A 115 23.85 -10.09 6.65
CA ASN A 115 24.86 -9.07 6.93
C ASN A 115 26.26 -9.64 6.62
N GLU A 116 26.76 -9.45 5.40
CA GLU A 116 28.18 -9.56 5.06
C GLU A 116 28.97 -8.35 5.61
N GLN A 117 28.90 -8.12 6.92
CA GLN A 117 29.71 -7.12 7.61
C GLN A 117 30.20 -7.68 8.95
N GLU A 118 30.94 -8.79 8.93
CA GLU A 118 31.90 -9.08 10.01
C GLU A 118 33.00 -10.07 9.56
N LYS A 119 33.96 -9.56 8.79
CA LYS A 119 35.36 -10.05 8.84
C LYS A 119 36.32 -8.87 8.91
N GLY A 120 36.45 -8.34 10.12
CA GLY A 120 37.60 -7.52 10.50
C GLY A 120 38.90 -8.32 10.39
N GLN A 121 39.79 -7.84 9.51
CA GLN A 121 41.15 -7.43 9.84
C GLN A 121 42.13 -8.47 10.39
N LYS A 122 43.08 -8.91 9.55
CA LYS A 122 44.51 -9.08 9.93
C LYS A 122 45.47 -8.88 8.74
N ASN A 123 46.33 -7.88 8.92
CA ASN A 123 47.77 -7.84 8.59
C ASN A 123 48.26 -7.56 7.16
N GLY A 124 49.16 -6.58 7.06
CA GLY A 124 50.35 -6.72 6.20
C GLY A 124 50.74 -5.47 5.44
N ARG A 125 51.63 -4.66 6.03
CA ARG A 125 52.38 -3.58 5.37
C ARG A 125 53.07 -4.09 4.10
N ASN A 126 53.09 -3.29 3.03
CA ASN A 126 54.35 -2.93 2.36
C ASN A 126 54.14 -1.80 1.35
N PHE A 127 54.55 -0.60 1.77
CA PHE A 127 54.90 0.51 0.90
C PHE A 127 56.37 0.28 0.52
N LYS A 128 56.67 0.05 -0.77
CA LYS A 128 58.04 0.12 -1.27
C LYS A 128 58.17 1.36 -2.14
N SER A 129 58.73 2.41 -1.55
CA SER A 129 59.52 3.42 -2.25
C SER A 129 60.90 2.82 -2.55
N GLY A 130 61.49 3.22 -3.69
CA GLY A 130 62.85 2.81 -4.06
C GLY A 130 63.24 3.29 -5.45
N THR A 131 63.73 4.53 -5.50
CA THR A 131 64.51 5.13 -6.59
C THR A 131 65.87 4.46 -6.76
N SER A 132 66.30 4.25 -8.00
CA SER A 132 67.66 4.57 -8.51
C SER A 132 67.61 4.55 -10.02
#